data_AF-A0AAV7A240-F1
#
_entry.id   AF-A0AAV7A240-F1
#
_cell.length_a   1.000
_cell.length_b   1.000
_cell.length_c   1.000
_cell.angle_alpha   90.00
_cell.angle_beta   90.00
_cell.angle_gamma   90.00
#
_symmetry.space_group_name_H-M   'P 1'
#
loop_
_entity.id
_entity.type
_entity.pdbx_description
1 polymer ?
#
loop_
_entity_poly.entity_id
_entity_poly.type
_entity_poly.pdbx_seq_one_letter_code
_entity_poly.pdbx_strand_id
1 'polypeptide(L)'
;MKLKQRVVVLALLLVILVLTKLLLLDRLETSAAQRQDQLSFQRMMSGLRLTMDSRLEHTLQSPWEIASQWVVPREVYPEDTPEMGAVLHAMATKKIIRADVGYKGTQLKALLVLDGGQKVVFKPKRYSRDHVVEGEPYAGYDRHNAEVAAFHLDRILGFRRAPLVVGRYVNLITEIKPVATEQLLSTFLKQGNNTCFYGKCYYCRETEPACADREVMEGSVTLWLPDVWPLQKHRHPWGRTYREGGNMMKVTVTL
;
A
#
# COMPACT_ATOMS: atom_id res chain seq x y z
N MET A 1 25.17 33.03 63.86
CA MET A 1 23.77 32.69 63.50
C MET A 1 23.04 32.12 64.70
N LYS A 2 21.83 32.60 64.97
CA LYS A 2 20.95 32.00 66.00
C LYS A 2 20.49 30.61 65.54
N LEU A 3 20.27 29.67 66.47
CA LEU A 3 19.88 28.27 66.18
C LEU A 3 18.71 28.17 65.20
N LYS A 4 17.69 29.03 65.35
CA LYS A 4 16.53 29.12 64.44
C LYS A 4 16.93 29.37 62.97
N GLN A 5 17.94 30.20 62.74
CA GLN A 5 18.44 30.53 61.41
C GLN A 5 19.17 29.35 60.76
N ARG A 6 19.89 28.53 61.55
CA ARG A 6 20.54 27.30 61.07
C ARG A 6 19.53 26.23 60.67
N VAL A 7 18.45 26.09 61.45
CA VAL A 7 17.36 25.14 61.17
C VAL A 7 16.63 25.51 59.87
N VAL A 8 16.35 26.80 59.64
CA VAL A 8 15.72 27.27 58.40
C VAL A 8 16.60 27.01 57.17
N VAL A 9 17.91 27.28 57.28
CA VAL A 9 18.86 27.01 56.17
C VAL A 9 18.94 25.51 55.87
N LEU A 10 19.01 24.66 56.90
CA LEU A 10 19.03 23.20 56.73
C LEU A 10 17.72 22.68 56.10
N ALA A 11 16.57 23.21 56.50
CA ALA A 11 15.28 22.85 55.92
C ALA A 11 15.18 23.25 54.44
N LEU A 12 15.64 24.45 54.07
CA LEU A 12 15.69 24.90 52.67
C LEU A 12 16.63 24.04 51.83
N LEU A 13 17.81 23.69 52.36
CA LEU A 13 18.75 22.79 51.68
C LEU A 13 18.16 21.40 51.47
N LEU A 14 17.44 20.87 52.46
CA LEU A 14 16.74 19.58 52.35
C LEU A 14 15.66 19.63 51.27
N VAL A 15 14.86 20.69 51.23
CA VAL A 15 13.82 20.89 50.20
C VAL A 15 14.44 20.98 48.81
N ILE A 16 15.53 21.74 48.64
CA ILE A 16 16.26 21.85 47.37
C ILE A 16 16.84 20.49 46.95
N LEU A 17 17.41 19.72 47.88
CA LEU A 17 17.93 18.38 47.62
C LEU A 17 16.83 17.41 47.18
N VAL A 18 15.65 17.48 47.79
CA VAL A 18 14.50 16.63 47.41
C VAL A 18 13.98 17.03 46.02
N LEU A 19 13.80 18.33 45.75
CA LEU A 19 13.34 18.82 44.45
C LEU A 19 14.33 18.49 43.31
N THR A 20 15.63 18.67 43.53
CA THR A 20 16.66 18.31 42.54
C THR A 20 16.69 16.81 42.28
N LYS A 21 16.55 15.97 43.31
CA LYS A 21 16.46 14.51 43.15
C LYS A 21 15.21 14.10 42.36
N LEU A 22 14.05 14.71 42.63
CA LEU A 22 12.81 14.46 41.89
C LEU A 22 12.94 14.85 40.41
N LEU A 23 13.47 16.04 40.12
CA LEU A 23 13.70 16.49 38.73
C LEU A 23 14.71 15.62 37.99
N LEU A 24 15.75 15.13 38.68
CA LEU A 24 16.73 14.20 38.10
C LEU A 24 16.11 12.84 37.78
N LEU A 25 15.27 12.30 38.66
CA LEU A 25 14.56 11.04 38.44
C LEU A 25 13.62 11.13 37.24
N ASP A 26 12.81 12.18 37.16
CA ASP A 26 11.89 12.42 36.04
C ASP A 26 12.65 12.57 34.70
N ARG A 27 13.81 13.24 34.72
CA ARG A 27 14.69 13.34 33.54
C ARG A 27 15.31 12.00 33.13
N LEU A 28 15.61 11.13 34.08
CA LEU A 28 16.15 9.80 33.82
C LEU A 28 15.06 8.86 33.26
N GLU A 29 13.84 8.91 33.83
CA GLU A 29 12.69 8.15 33.35
C GLU A 29 12.29 8.55 31.93
N THR A 30 12.18 9.86 31.66
CA THR A 30 11.93 10.38 30.30
C THR A 30 13.02 10.00 29.31
N SER A 31 14.30 10.05 29.71
CA SER A 31 15.41 9.61 28.85
C SER A 31 15.39 8.09 28.60
N ALA A 32 15.03 7.29 29.59
CA ALA A 32 14.89 5.85 29.45
C ALA A 32 13.71 5.47 28.55
N ALA A 33 12.55 6.10 28.73
CA ALA A 33 11.38 5.93 27.86
C ALA A 33 11.71 6.31 26.40
N GLN A 34 12.36 7.45 26.19
CA GLN A 34 12.77 7.88 24.85
C GLN A 34 13.76 6.92 24.18
N ARG A 35 14.68 6.30 24.95
CA ARG A 35 15.57 5.24 24.43
C ARG A 35 14.81 3.97 24.08
N GLN A 36 13.86 3.57 24.91
CA GLN A 36 13.02 2.40 24.66
C GLN A 36 12.16 2.59 23.40
N ASP A 37 11.59 3.78 23.22
CA ASP A 37 10.83 4.15 22.03
C ASP A 37 11.72 4.12 20.79
N GLN A 38 12.93 4.67 20.86
CA GLN A 38 13.90 4.66 19.77
C GLN A 38 14.31 3.23 19.38
N LEU A 39 14.57 2.35 20.36
CA LEU A 39 14.90 0.95 20.11
C LEU A 39 13.72 0.19 19.50
N SER A 40 12.50 0.46 19.98
CA SER A 40 11.27 -0.14 19.46
C SER A 40 11.03 0.31 18.01
N PHE A 41 11.24 1.59 17.72
CA PHE A 41 11.19 2.13 16.37
C PHE A 41 12.25 1.51 15.46
N GLN A 42 13.49 1.38 15.92
CA GLN A 42 14.55 0.73 15.14
C GLN A 42 14.24 -0.73 14.84
N ARG A 43 13.71 -1.48 15.82
CA ARG A 43 13.27 -2.88 15.61
C ARG A 43 12.13 -2.95 14.59
N MET A 44 11.10 -2.13 14.75
CA MET A 44 9.99 -2.04 13.80
C MET A 44 10.49 -1.71 12.39
N MET A 45 11.32 -0.69 12.24
CA MET A 45 11.91 -0.30 10.96
C MET A 45 12.79 -1.39 10.36
N SER A 46 13.50 -2.17 11.18
CA SER A 46 14.32 -3.29 10.71
C SER A 46 13.47 -4.44 10.16
N GLY A 47 12.36 -4.79 10.81
CA GLY A 47 11.43 -5.82 10.32
C GLY A 47 10.63 -5.41 9.09
N LEU A 48 10.44 -4.10 8.87
CA LEU A 48 9.78 -3.59 7.67
C LEU A 48 10.68 -3.54 6.43
N ARG A 49 12.00 -3.62 6.61
CA ARG A 49 12.97 -3.50 5.51
C ARG A 49 12.87 -4.72 4.61
N LEU A 50 12.46 -4.48 3.37
CA LEU A 50 12.38 -5.51 2.35
C LEU A 50 13.56 -5.41 1.40
N THR A 51 14.22 -6.54 1.16
CA THR A 51 15.21 -6.69 0.10
C THR A 51 14.54 -7.41 -1.06
N MET A 52 14.42 -6.74 -2.21
CA MET A 52 13.75 -7.29 -3.40
C MET A 52 14.67 -8.28 -4.15
N ASP A 53 15.13 -9.32 -3.45
CA ASP A 53 15.94 -10.40 -4.02
C ASP A 53 15.03 -11.45 -4.66
N SER A 54 15.43 -11.96 -5.81
CA SER A 54 14.78 -13.08 -6.50
C SER A 54 14.96 -14.44 -5.82
N ARG A 55 15.94 -14.57 -4.91
CA ARG A 55 16.31 -15.85 -4.29
C ARG A 55 15.30 -16.24 -3.21
N LEU A 56 14.64 -17.36 -3.45
CA LEU A 56 13.97 -18.13 -2.40
C LEU A 56 14.99 -19.15 -1.89
N GLU A 57 15.68 -18.82 -0.80
CA GLU A 57 16.61 -19.76 -0.18
C GLU A 57 15.77 -20.87 0.50
N HIS A 58 16.16 -22.14 0.28
CA HIS A 58 15.60 -23.31 0.96
C HIS A 58 14.18 -23.79 0.58
N THR A 59 13.63 -23.41 -0.58
CA THR A 59 12.35 -23.97 -1.05
C THR A 59 12.31 -24.23 -2.56
N LEU A 60 11.64 -25.33 -2.95
CA LEU A 60 11.30 -25.64 -4.35
C LEU A 60 9.95 -25.03 -4.77
N GLN A 61 9.23 -24.41 -3.84
CA GLN A 61 7.93 -23.79 -4.11
C GLN A 61 8.09 -22.54 -4.95
N SER A 62 7.12 -22.31 -5.82
CA SER A 62 7.01 -21.04 -6.54
C SER A 62 6.67 -19.90 -5.56
N PRO A 63 7.07 -18.64 -5.86
CA PRO A 63 6.63 -17.47 -5.09
C PRO A 63 5.11 -17.36 -4.94
N TRP A 64 4.36 -17.90 -5.91
CA TRP A 64 2.90 -17.90 -5.93
C TRP A 64 2.29 -18.86 -4.91
N GLU A 65 2.85 -20.07 -4.81
CA GLU A 65 2.44 -21.06 -3.81
C GLU A 65 2.72 -20.55 -2.40
N ILE A 66 3.91 -19.98 -2.17
CA ILE A 66 4.28 -19.37 -0.89
C ILE A 66 3.28 -18.27 -0.52
N ALA A 67 3.03 -17.31 -1.41
CA ALA A 67 2.11 -16.22 -1.15
C ALA A 67 0.66 -16.71 -0.91
N SER A 68 0.24 -17.78 -1.58
CA SER A 68 -1.09 -18.35 -1.41
C SER A 68 -1.31 -18.98 -0.03
N GLN A 69 -0.25 -19.56 0.56
CA GLN A 69 -0.28 -20.22 1.86
C GLN A 69 -0.33 -19.22 3.03
N TRP A 70 0.07 -17.97 2.80
CA TRP A 70 0.01 -16.94 3.83
C TRP A 70 -1.40 -16.49 4.18
N VAL A 71 -2.34 -16.60 3.23
CA VAL A 71 -3.69 -16.06 3.41
C VAL A 71 -4.47 -16.93 4.39
N VAL A 72 -4.86 -16.33 5.52
CA VAL A 72 -5.66 -16.95 6.59
C VAL A 72 -6.80 -15.98 7.01
N PRO A 73 -7.78 -16.39 7.83
CA PRO A 73 -8.97 -15.56 8.10
C PRO A 73 -8.70 -14.18 8.73
N ARG A 74 -7.52 -13.94 9.31
CA ARG A 74 -7.18 -12.71 10.05
C ARG A 74 -6.07 -11.88 9.43
N GLU A 75 -5.36 -12.41 8.44
CA GLU A 75 -4.26 -11.73 7.75
C GLU A 75 -4.04 -12.31 6.35
N VAL A 76 -3.60 -11.45 5.44
CA VAL A 76 -3.30 -11.78 4.04
C VAL A 76 -1.83 -12.19 3.86
N TYR A 77 -0.96 -11.70 4.73
CA TYR A 77 0.46 -12.02 4.75
C TYR A 77 0.99 -12.01 6.20
N PRO A 78 2.05 -12.76 6.51
CA PRO A 78 2.64 -12.78 7.85
C PRO A 78 3.39 -11.48 8.16
N GLU A 79 3.60 -11.19 9.44
CA GLU A 79 4.32 -10.00 9.90
C GLU A 79 5.79 -9.98 9.44
N ASP A 80 6.48 -11.12 9.60
CA ASP A 80 7.87 -11.31 9.20
C ASP A 80 7.98 -12.56 8.34
N THR A 81 8.53 -12.40 7.12
CA THR A 81 8.78 -13.49 6.18
C THR A 81 9.89 -13.05 5.22
N PRO A 82 11.00 -13.80 5.12
CA PRO A 82 12.09 -13.46 4.21
C PRO A 82 11.66 -13.54 2.74
N GLU A 83 10.62 -14.30 2.42
CA GLU A 83 10.12 -14.53 1.06
C GLU A 83 9.28 -13.38 0.51
N MET A 84 8.83 -12.41 1.33
CA MET A 84 8.08 -11.23 0.87
C MET A 84 8.79 -10.50 -0.26
N GLY A 85 10.11 -10.30 -0.11
CA GLY A 85 10.94 -9.65 -1.12
C GLY A 85 10.94 -10.40 -2.46
N ALA A 86 11.01 -11.72 -2.42
CA ALA A 86 11.01 -12.57 -3.61
C ALA A 86 9.64 -12.60 -4.31
N VAL A 87 8.53 -12.60 -3.57
CA VAL A 87 7.18 -12.51 -4.15
C VAL A 87 6.98 -11.17 -4.85
N LEU A 88 7.31 -10.05 -4.17
CA LEU A 88 7.19 -8.71 -4.76
C LEU A 88 8.13 -8.54 -5.96
N HIS A 89 9.35 -9.08 -5.89
CA HIS A 89 10.28 -9.11 -7.01
C HIS A 89 9.68 -9.87 -8.20
N ALA A 90 9.13 -11.06 -7.97
CA ALA A 90 8.50 -11.86 -9.00
C ALA A 90 7.31 -11.12 -9.64
N MET A 91 6.47 -10.42 -8.86
CA MET A 91 5.39 -9.58 -9.40
C MET A 91 5.91 -8.47 -10.32
N ALA A 92 7.05 -7.88 -9.97
CA ALA A 92 7.67 -6.79 -10.73
C ALA A 92 8.35 -7.27 -12.02
N THR A 93 8.90 -8.49 -12.07
CA THR A 93 9.80 -8.91 -13.15
C THR A 93 9.34 -10.11 -13.96
N LYS A 94 8.47 -10.98 -13.44
CA LYS A 94 8.05 -12.19 -14.17
C LYS A 94 7.33 -11.82 -15.46
N LYS A 95 7.59 -12.60 -16.51
CA LYS A 95 7.02 -12.41 -17.84
C LYS A 95 5.49 -12.42 -17.78
N ILE A 96 4.84 -11.52 -18.51
CA ILE A 96 3.39 -11.53 -18.69
C ILE A 96 3.09 -12.52 -19.83
N ILE A 97 2.27 -13.53 -19.55
CA ILE A 97 1.93 -14.61 -20.49
C ILE A 97 0.50 -14.49 -21.04
N ARG A 98 -0.34 -13.67 -20.40
CA ARG A 98 -1.68 -13.31 -20.88
C ARG A 98 -2.06 -11.93 -20.36
N ALA A 99 -2.74 -11.14 -21.19
CA ALA A 99 -3.34 -9.87 -20.80
C ALA A 99 -4.80 -9.80 -21.28
N ASP A 100 -5.69 -9.29 -20.43
CA ASP A 100 -7.10 -9.17 -20.71
C ASP A 100 -7.68 -7.90 -20.07
N VAL A 101 -8.90 -7.52 -20.44
CA VAL A 101 -9.61 -6.46 -19.74
C VAL A 101 -10.04 -6.93 -18.35
N GLY A 102 -9.98 -6.05 -17.35
CA GLY A 102 -10.56 -6.36 -16.05
C GLY A 102 -12.08 -6.49 -16.16
N TYR A 103 -12.64 -7.66 -15.85
CA TYR A 103 -14.08 -7.87 -15.91
C TYR A 103 -14.79 -7.07 -14.80
N LYS A 104 -15.74 -6.22 -15.20
CA LYS A 104 -16.60 -5.38 -14.33
C LYS A 104 -15.87 -4.32 -13.49
N GLY A 105 -16.60 -3.24 -13.21
CA GLY A 105 -16.13 -2.10 -12.41
C GLY A 105 -16.26 -0.79 -13.15
N THR A 106 -15.96 0.30 -12.46
CA THR A 106 -16.09 1.68 -12.94
C THR A 106 -14.77 2.25 -13.47
N GLN A 107 -13.64 1.67 -13.08
CA GLN A 107 -12.29 2.19 -13.35
C GLN A 107 -11.50 1.27 -14.29
N LEU A 108 -10.58 1.87 -15.05
CA LEU A 108 -9.69 1.17 -15.98
C LEU A 108 -8.68 0.30 -15.24
N LYS A 109 -8.63 -0.99 -15.60
CA LYS A 109 -7.65 -1.97 -15.13
C LYS A 109 -7.51 -3.10 -16.14
N ALA A 110 -6.35 -3.73 -16.19
CA ALA A 110 -6.11 -4.96 -16.94
C ALA A 110 -5.95 -6.15 -15.99
N LEU A 111 -6.41 -7.31 -16.43
CA LEU A 111 -6.06 -8.59 -15.81
C LEU A 111 -4.83 -9.12 -16.53
N LEU A 112 -3.74 -9.35 -15.80
CA LEU A 112 -2.55 -9.98 -16.33
C LEU A 112 -2.39 -11.37 -15.69
N VAL A 113 -1.79 -12.28 -16.43
CA VAL A 113 -1.30 -13.56 -15.91
C VAL A 113 0.21 -13.56 -16.08
N LEU A 114 0.92 -13.71 -14.97
CA LEU A 114 2.37 -13.83 -14.93
C LEU A 114 2.78 -15.28 -15.16
N ASP A 115 4.02 -15.46 -15.60
CA ASP A 115 4.65 -16.78 -15.72
C ASP A 115 4.51 -17.58 -14.41
N GLY A 116 4.18 -18.87 -14.52
CA GLY A 116 3.69 -19.68 -13.42
C GLY A 116 2.18 -19.56 -13.14
N GLY A 117 1.42 -18.88 -14.01
CA GLY A 117 -0.05 -18.87 -13.99
C GLY A 117 -0.70 -17.91 -12.98
N GLN A 118 0.09 -17.12 -12.26
CA GLN A 118 -0.42 -16.20 -11.24
C GLN A 118 -1.16 -15.03 -11.86
N LYS A 119 -2.42 -14.84 -11.47
CA LYS A 119 -3.22 -13.67 -11.85
C LYS A 119 -2.81 -12.44 -11.04
N VAL A 120 -2.78 -11.28 -11.69
CA VAL A 120 -2.56 -9.98 -11.06
C VAL A 120 -3.45 -8.92 -11.71
N VAL A 121 -3.82 -7.90 -10.94
CA VAL A 121 -4.49 -6.70 -11.47
C VAL A 121 -3.43 -5.66 -11.79
N PHE A 122 -3.46 -5.14 -13.01
CA PHE A 122 -2.65 -3.99 -13.40
C PHE A 122 -3.51 -2.73 -13.47
N LYS A 123 -3.17 -1.71 -12.67
CA LYS A 123 -3.76 -0.37 -12.76
C LYS A 123 -2.74 0.58 -13.38
N PRO A 124 -2.99 1.14 -14.57
CA PRO A 124 -2.05 2.03 -15.23
C PRO A 124 -2.00 3.39 -14.54
N LYS A 125 -0.86 4.06 -14.63
CA LYS A 125 -0.73 5.46 -14.22
C LYS A 125 -1.69 6.34 -15.01
N ARG A 126 -2.43 7.19 -14.28
CA ARG A 126 -3.38 8.16 -14.84
C ARG A 126 -2.99 9.62 -14.62
N TYR A 127 -2.19 9.89 -13.58
CA TYR A 127 -1.81 11.23 -13.18
C TYR A 127 -0.30 11.35 -12.92
N SER A 128 0.22 12.58 -12.99
CA SER A 128 1.52 12.90 -12.40
C SER A 128 1.46 12.77 -10.87
N ARG A 129 2.62 12.69 -10.22
CA ARG A 129 2.68 12.53 -8.75
C ARG A 129 2.13 13.74 -8.00
N ASP A 130 2.32 14.93 -8.55
CA ASP A 130 1.93 16.21 -7.93
C ASP A 130 0.50 16.62 -8.30
N HIS A 131 -0.20 15.82 -9.10
CA HIS A 131 -1.57 16.12 -9.48
C HIS A 131 -2.50 16.13 -8.26
N VAL A 132 -3.32 17.16 -8.13
CA VAL A 132 -4.36 17.28 -7.13
C VAL A 132 -5.69 16.94 -7.77
N VAL A 133 -6.41 15.95 -7.22
CA VAL A 133 -7.79 15.68 -7.66
C VAL A 133 -8.69 16.68 -6.95
N GLU A 134 -9.41 17.47 -7.74
CA GLU A 134 -10.39 18.45 -7.27
C GLU A 134 -11.81 17.89 -7.35
N GLY A 135 -12.75 18.58 -6.70
CA GLY A 135 -14.17 18.21 -6.69
C GLY A 135 -14.54 17.27 -5.54
N GLU A 136 -15.46 16.35 -5.81
CA GLU A 136 -16.01 15.44 -4.81
C GLU A 136 -14.94 14.47 -4.26
N PRO A 137 -15.06 13.99 -3.00
CA PRO A 137 -14.09 13.06 -2.40
C PRO A 137 -13.91 11.71 -3.12
N TYR A 138 -14.75 11.40 -4.10
CA TYR A 138 -14.74 10.17 -4.91
C TYR A 138 -14.50 10.47 -6.40
N ALA A 139 -14.11 11.70 -6.74
CA ALA A 139 -13.78 12.12 -8.09
C ALA A 139 -12.45 11.53 -8.57
N GLY A 140 -12.27 11.53 -9.89
CA GLY A 140 -11.03 11.15 -10.57
C GLY A 140 -10.86 9.66 -10.81
N TYR A 141 -9.68 9.32 -11.34
CA TYR A 141 -9.29 7.95 -11.65
C TYR A 141 -8.53 7.30 -10.49
N ASP A 142 -8.54 5.97 -10.44
CA ASP A 142 -7.67 5.20 -9.56
C ASP A 142 -6.20 5.59 -9.76
N ARG A 143 -5.49 5.77 -8.63
CA ARG A 143 -4.08 6.15 -8.59
C ARG A 143 -3.22 4.93 -8.29
N HIS A 144 -2.43 4.48 -9.26
CA HIS A 144 -1.57 3.30 -9.12
C HIS A 144 -0.57 3.43 -7.95
N ASN A 145 -0.03 4.63 -7.72
CA ASN A 145 0.87 4.88 -6.60
C ASN A 145 0.17 4.82 -5.24
N ALA A 146 -1.14 5.09 -5.19
CA ALA A 146 -1.92 4.95 -3.96
C ALA A 146 -2.10 3.47 -3.57
N GLU A 147 -2.27 2.57 -4.54
CA GLU A 147 -2.32 1.12 -4.28
C GLU A 147 -1.03 0.62 -3.64
N VAL A 148 0.12 1.03 -4.20
CA VAL A 148 1.45 0.68 -3.66
C VAL A 148 1.62 1.25 -2.25
N ALA A 149 1.32 2.54 -2.06
CA ALA A 149 1.46 3.20 -0.76
C ALA A 149 0.54 2.58 0.30
N ALA A 150 -0.71 2.26 -0.06
CA ALA A 150 -1.67 1.66 0.86
C ALA A 150 -1.23 0.29 1.35
N PHE A 151 -0.70 -0.57 0.46
CA PHE A 151 -0.11 -1.85 0.87
C PHE A 151 1.04 -1.66 1.85
N HIS A 152 1.99 -0.77 1.56
CA HIS A 152 3.12 -0.55 2.48
C HIS A 152 2.68 0.09 3.80
N LEU A 153 1.70 0.99 3.79
CA LEU A 153 1.13 1.55 5.01
C LEU A 153 0.38 0.50 5.84
N ASP A 154 -0.36 -0.41 5.20
CA ASP A 154 -1.04 -1.54 5.85
C ASP A 154 -0.04 -2.47 6.57
N ARG A 155 1.16 -2.65 6.00
CA ARG A 155 2.29 -3.33 6.66
C ARG A 155 2.80 -2.56 7.87
N ILE A 156 3.08 -1.26 7.71
CA ILE A 156 3.61 -0.40 8.78
C ILE A 156 2.66 -0.35 9.98
N LEU A 157 1.35 -0.29 9.73
CA LEU A 157 0.32 -0.26 10.76
C LEU A 157 -0.01 -1.65 11.35
N GLY A 158 0.61 -2.72 10.84
CA GLY A 158 0.39 -4.09 11.33
C GLY A 158 -1.01 -4.64 11.05
N PHE A 159 -1.75 -4.08 10.09
CA PHE A 159 -3.10 -4.54 9.76
C PHE A 159 -3.08 -5.86 8.99
N ARG A 160 -2.20 -5.96 7.99
CA ARG A 160 -1.98 -7.14 7.15
C ARG A 160 -3.24 -7.63 6.43
N ARG A 161 -4.02 -6.70 5.88
CA ARG A 161 -5.30 -6.95 5.20
C ARG A 161 -5.32 -6.48 3.76
N ALA A 162 -4.34 -5.67 3.35
CA ALA A 162 -4.18 -5.29 1.95
C ALA A 162 -3.59 -6.47 1.16
N PRO A 163 -4.00 -6.70 -0.11
CA PRO A 163 -3.24 -7.58 -0.99
C PRO A 163 -1.84 -6.99 -1.25
N LEU A 164 -0.90 -7.84 -1.66
CA LEU A 164 0.44 -7.39 -2.07
C LEU A 164 0.34 -6.50 -3.31
N VAL A 165 1.07 -5.39 -3.30
CA VAL A 165 1.14 -4.45 -4.44
C VAL A 165 2.58 -4.00 -4.69
N VAL A 166 2.99 -4.01 -5.96
CA VAL A 166 4.29 -3.47 -6.40
C VAL A 166 4.11 -2.54 -7.60
N GLY A 167 5.00 -1.56 -7.76
CA GLY A 167 5.10 -0.77 -8.98
C GLY A 167 5.80 -1.56 -10.09
N ARG A 168 5.34 -1.42 -11.33
CA ARG A 168 5.95 -2.05 -12.50
C ARG A 168 5.89 -1.13 -13.72
N TYR A 169 6.97 -1.12 -14.50
CA TYR A 169 6.99 -0.58 -15.85
C TYR A 169 6.77 -1.72 -16.83
N VAL A 170 5.86 -1.52 -17.79
CA VAL A 170 5.48 -2.54 -18.77
C VAL A 170 5.57 -1.94 -20.17
N ASN A 171 6.29 -2.60 -21.08
CA ASN A 171 6.26 -2.23 -22.49
C ASN A 171 4.99 -2.79 -23.15
N LEU A 172 4.11 -1.90 -23.59
CA LEU A 172 2.82 -2.28 -24.15
C LEU A 172 2.93 -3.04 -25.49
N ILE A 173 3.97 -2.79 -26.27
CA ILE A 173 4.19 -3.42 -27.58
C ILE A 173 4.80 -4.80 -27.43
N THR A 174 5.79 -4.97 -26.55
CA THR A 174 6.54 -6.21 -26.42
C THR A 174 6.02 -7.15 -25.34
N GLU A 175 5.39 -6.63 -24.28
CA GLU A 175 4.92 -7.44 -23.15
C GLU A 175 3.39 -7.62 -23.10
N ILE A 176 2.60 -6.67 -23.61
CA ILE A 176 1.13 -6.73 -23.52
C ILE A 176 0.48 -7.20 -24.82
N LYS A 177 0.64 -6.45 -25.92
CA LYS A 177 -0.03 -6.74 -27.19
C LYS A 177 0.14 -8.20 -27.68
N PRO A 178 1.33 -8.84 -27.59
CA PRO A 178 1.51 -10.20 -28.10
C PRO A 178 0.73 -11.27 -27.34
N VAL A 179 0.32 -10.97 -26.10
CA VAL A 179 -0.37 -11.90 -25.19
C VAL A 179 -1.77 -11.40 -24.80
N ALA A 180 -2.23 -10.31 -25.43
CA ALA A 180 -3.50 -9.68 -25.15
C ALA A 180 -4.66 -10.38 -25.86
N THR A 181 -5.82 -10.44 -25.20
CA THR A 181 -7.07 -10.85 -25.85
C THR A 181 -7.51 -9.85 -26.91
N GLU A 182 -8.30 -10.30 -27.88
CA GLU A 182 -8.94 -9.41 -28.88
C GLU A 182 -9.76 -8.29 -28.20
N GLN A 183 -10.36 -8.60 -27.05
CA GLN A 183 -11.13 -7.65 -26.27
C GLN A 183 -10.28 -6.50 -25.73
N LEU A 184 -9.04 -6.77 -25.31
CA LEU A 184 -8.10 -5.74 -24.88
C LEU A 184 -7.45 -5.05 -26.09
N LEU A 185 -7.03 -5.82 -27.10
CA LEU A 185 -6.41 -5.33 -28.33
C LEU A 185 -7.27 -4.29 -29.06
N SER A 186 -8.58 -4.54 -29.16
CA SER A 186 -9.54 -3.62 -29.79
C SER A 186 -9.66 -2.25 -29.10
N THR A 187 -9.07 -2.09 -27.91
CA THR A 187 -9.10 -0.82 -27.16
C THR A 187 -7.81 -0.01 -27.23
N PHE A 188 -6.80 -0.51 -27.97
CA PHE A 188 -5.55 0.21 -28.17
C PHE A 188 -5.71 1.31 -29.21
N LEU A 189 -5.09 2.45 -28.94
CA LEU A 189 -4.97 3.55 -29.89
C LEU A 189 -3.61 4.25 -29.76
N LYS A 190 -3.32 5.14 -30.70
CA LYS A 190 -2.17 6.05 -30.63
C LYS A 190 -2.65 7.46 -30.30
N GLN A 191 -1.98 8.13 -29.37
CA GLN A 191 -2.12 9.57 -29.15
C GLN A 191 -0.74 10.22 -29.32
N GLY A 192 -0.53 10.91 -30.44
CA GLY A 192 0.80 11.34 -30.85
C GLY A 192 1.75 10.14 -30.95
N ASN A 193 2.88 10.21 -30.24
CA ASN A 193 3.87 9.13 -30.21
C ASN A 193 3.58 8.05 -29.15
N ASN A 194 2.55 8.25 -28.32
CA ASN A 194 2.24 7.37 -27.19
C ASN A 194 1.28 6.25 -27.58
N THR A 195 1.56 5.06 -27.07
CA THR A 195 0.68 3.89 -27.12
C THR A 195 -0.25 3.95 -25.93
N CYS A 196 -1.55 3.89 -26.19
CA CYS A 196 -2.57 4.01 -25.16
C CYS A 196 -3.59 2.88 -25.26
N PHE A 197 -4.33 2.64 -24.19
CA PHE A 197 -5.54 1.83 -24.22
C PHE A 197 -6.58 2.39 -23.25
N TYR A 198 -7.86 2.25 -23.60
CA TYR A 198 -8.97 2.65 -22.73
C TYR A 198 -9.68 1.47 -22.06
N GLY A 199 -9.39 0.23 -22.46
CA GLY A 199 -9.94 -0.98 -21.85
C GLY A 199 -11.48 -1.08 -21.91
N LYS A 200 -12.05 -1.94 -21.06
CA LYS A 200 -13.52 -2.07 -20.94
C LYS A 200 -13.94 -2.04 -19.48
N CYS A 201 -14.69 -1.01 -19.12
CA CYS A 201 -15.30 -0.79 -17.82
C CYS A 201 -16.51 0.16 -17.98
N TYR A 202 -17.31 0.39 -16.93
CA TYR A 202 -18.54 1.18 -17.02
C TYR A 202 -18.32 2.61 -17.55
N TYR A 203 -17.26 3.28 -17.08
CA TYR A 203 -16.89 4.64 -17.50
C TYR A 203 -15.72 4.69 -18.50
N CYS A 204 -15.26 3.55 -19.01
CA CYS A 204 -14.15 3.54 -19.96
C CYS A 204 -14.62 4.06 -21.33
N ARG A 205 -13.87 5.01 -21.89
CA ARG A 205 -14.16 5.67 -23.17
C ARG A 205 -12.87 5.89 -23.94
N GLU A 206 -12.95 5.88 -25.27
CA GLU A 206 -11.81 6.14 -26.15
C GLU A 206 -11.21 7.53 -25.95
N THR A 207 -12.01 8.50 -25.49
CA THR A 207 -11.60 9.87 -25.15
C THR A 207 -10.77 9.97 -23.87
N GLU A 208 -10.77 8.94 -23.03
CA GLU A 208 -10.11 8.94 -21.72
C GLU A 208 -9.16 7.75 -21.52
N PRO A 209 -8.21 7.50 -22.44
CA PRO A 209 -7.33 6.34 -22.33
C PRO A 209 -6.24 6.54 -21.27
N ALA A 210 -5.60 5.45 -20.88
CA ALA A 210 -4.30 5.51 -20.22
C ALA A 210 -3.20 5.40 -21.29
N CYS A 211 -2.23 6.32 -21.26
CA CYS A 211 -1.14 6.40 -22.23
C CYS A 211 0.21 6.08 -21.58
N ALA A 212 1.01 5.30 -22.30
CA ALA A 212 2.41 5.07 -21.99
C ALA A 212 3.25 6.31 -22.33
N ASP A 213 4.46 6.40 -21.77
CA ASP A 213 5.51 7.23 -22.36
C ASP A 213 6.12 6.45 -23.53
N ARG A 214 5.75 6.84 -24.76
CA ARG A 214 5.95 6.11 -26.01
C ARG A 214 5.34 4.71 -25.97
N GLU A 215 6.03 3.76 -25.38
CA GLU A 215 5.63 2.34 -25.29
C GLU A 215 5.68 1.81 -23.86
N VAL A 216 6.38 2.49 -22.95
CA VAL A 216 6.56 2.04 -21.58
C VAL A 216 5.53 2.69 -20.68
N MET A 217 4.69 1.87 -20.06
CA MET A 217 3.64 2.30 -19.14
C MET A 217 4.02 1.94 -17.71
N GLU A 218 4.00 2.95 -16.84
CA GLU A 218 4.07 2.77 -15.40
C GLU A 218 2.70 2.35 -14.85
N GLY A 219 2.65 1.43 -13.90
CA GLY A 219 1.43 1.08 -13.19
C GLY A 219 1.70 0.27 -11.91
N SER A 220 0.63 -0.10 -11.21
CA SER A 220 0.68 -0.96 -10.03
C SER A 220 0.21 -2.35 -10.39
N VAL A 221 0.86 -3.35 -9.82
CA VAL A 221 0.53 -4.77 -9.94
C VAL A 221 0.06 -5.26 -8.58
N THR A 222 -1.20 -5.66 -8.48
CA THR A 222 -1.82 -6.20 -7.26
C THR A 222 -1.99 -7.71 -7.41
N LEU A 223 -1.48 -8.48 -6.45
CA LEU A 223 -1.58 -9.94 -6.45
C LEU A 223 -3.04 -10.38 -6.28
N TRP A 224 -3.51 -11.31 -7.12
CA TRP A 224 -4.84 -11.89 -6.96
C TRP A 224 -4.87 -12.86 -5.78
N LEU A 225 -5.93 -12.80 -4.96
CA LEU A 225 -6.09 -13.71 -3.82
C LEU A 225 -6.35 -15.15 -4.31
N PRO A 226 -5.94 -16.18 -3.55
CA PRO A 226 -6.19 -17.57 -3.91
C PRO A 226 -7.68 -17.88 -4.05
N ASP A 227 -8.05 -18.71 -5.03
CA ASP A 227 -9.45 -19.05 -5.32
C ASP A 227 -10.16 -19.77 -4.15
N VAL A 228 -9.40 -20.37 -3.22
CA VAL A 228 -9.92 -20.98 -1.98
C VAL A 228 -10.49 -19.97 -0.99
N TRP A 229 -10.22 -18.67 -1.17
CA TRP A 229 -10.73 -17.57 -0.35
C TRP A 229 -11.77 -16.74 -1.12
N PRO A 230 -13.01 -17.23 -1.28
CA PRO A 230 -14.05 -16.50 -1.99
C PRO A 230 -14.41 -15.21 -1.26
N LEU A 231 -14.41 -14.09 -1.99
CA LEU A 231 -14.70 -12.77 -1.44
C LEU A 231 -16.21 -12.49 -1.41
N GLN A 232 -16.73 -12.14 -0.23
CA GLN A 232 -18.07 -11.62 -0.06
C GLN A 232 -18.07 -10.09 0.02
N LYS A 233 -18.97 -9.46 -0.75
CA LYS A 233 -19.15 -8.01 -0.72
C LYS A 233 -20.20 -7.64 0.32
N HIS A 234 -19.80 -6.81 1.28
CA HIS A 234 -20.72 -6.20 2.25
C HIS A 234 -20.86 -4.70 1.98
N ARG A 235 -22.06 -4.16 2.22
CA ARG A 235 -22.28 -2.70 2.15
C ARG A 235 -21.75 -2.07 3.44
N HIS A 236 -20.83 -1.13 3.32
CA HIS A 236 -20.30 -0.40 4.47
C HIS A 236 -21.42 0.45 5.11
N PRO A 237 -21.67 0.36 6.43
CA PRO A 237 -22.72 1.13 7.10
C PRO A 237 -22.53 2.65 6.94
N TRP A 238 -21.27 3.11 6.90
CA TRP A 238 -20.91 4.51 6.64
C TRP A 238 -20.65 4.80 5.16
N GLY A 239 -21.26 4.03 4.24
CA GLY A 239 -21.19 4.29 2.81
C GLY A 239 -21.85 5.63 2.46
N ARG A 240 -21.23 6.38 1.53
CA ARG A 240 -21.78 7.66 1.05
C ARG A 240 -23.07 7.45 0.26
N THR A 241 -23.84 8.53 0.10
CA THR A 241 -25.08 8.56 -0.70
C THR A 241 -24.83 8.74 -2.20
N TYR A 242 -23.64 9.25 -2.58
CA TYR A 242 -23.21 9.47 -3.97
C TYR A 242 -24.24 10.26 -4.81
N ARG A 243 -24.76 11.35 -4.25
CA ARG A 243 -25.69 12.28 -4.89
C ARG A 243 -25.20 13.72 -4.65
N GLU A 244 -25.37 14.59 -5.64
CA GLU A 244 -25.17 16.04 -5.45
C GLU A 244 -26.09 16.55 -4.34
N GLY A 245 -25.54 17.35 -3.42
CA GLY A 245 -26.25 17.85 -2.24
C GLY A 245 -26.57 16.80 -1.17
N GLY A 246 -26.11 15.55 -1.34
CA GLY A 246 -26.28 14.49 -0.36
C GLY A 246 -25.37 14.71 0.85
N ASN A 247 -25.96 14.96 2.02
CA ASN A 247 -25.19 15.08 3.26
C ASN A 247 -24.33 13.83 3.49
N MET A 248 -23.05 14.04 3.80
CA MET A 248 -22.20 13.02 4.43
C MET A 248 -22.91 12.54 5.71
N MET A 249 -22.83 11.26 6.05
CA MET A 249 -23.26 10.80 7.37
C MET A 249 -22.37 11.52 8.40
N LYS A 250 -22.86 12.64 8.95
CA LYS A 250 -22.15 13.44 9.95
C LYS A 250 -22.20 12.62 11.24
N VAL A 251 -21.11 11.93 11.55
CA VAL A 251 -20.92 11.38 12.89
C VAL A 251 -20.58 12.58 13.78
N THR A 252 -21.60 13.19 14.37
CA THR A 252 -21.39 14.12 15.47
C THR A 252 -20.98 13.26 16.66
N VAL A 253 -19.68 13.15 16.89
CA VAL A 253 -19.17 12.71 18.19
C VAL A 253 -19.38 13.90 19.12
N THR A 254 -20.48 13.90 19.85
CA THR A 254 -20.63 14.81 21.00
C THR A 254 -19.65 14.31 22.06
N LEU A 255 -18.53 15.01 22.24
CA LEU A 255 -17.65 14.85 23.40
C LEU A 255 -18.35 15.39 24.65
#